data_AF-A0A7C1LIZ0-F1
#
_entry.id   AF-A0A7C1LIZ0-F1
#
_cell.length_a   1.000
_cell.length_b   1.000
_cell.length_c   1.000
_cell.angle_alpha   90.00
_cell.angle_beta   90.00
_cell.angle_gamma   90.00
#
_symmetry.space_group_name_H-M   'P 1'
#
loop_
_entity.id
_entity.type
_entity.pdbx_description
1 polymer ?
#
loop_
_entity_poly.entity_id
_entity_poly.type
_entity_poly.pdbx_seq_one_letter_code
_entity_poly.pdbx_strand_id
1 'polypeptide(L)'
;KINKNLTGEIERIEGDIKKLILSDDRLNKTIGLVTSVTGIGQITALHLTVFTSFFAKYDNPKQLACYCGVVPFEYTSGSSINRKS
;
A
#
# COMPACT_ATOMS: atom_id res chain seq x y z
N LYS A 1 34.25 0.41 6.35
CA LYS A 1 34.28 -0.85 5.55
C LYS A 1 33.02 -1.71 5.72
N ILE A 2 32.41 -1.80 6.91
CA ILE A 2 31.19 -2.58 7.18
C ILE A 2 29.99 -2.10 6.33
N ASN A 3 29.71 -0.79 6.28
CA ASN A 3 28.59 -0.22 5.51
C ASN A 3 28.56 -0.62 4.02
N LYS A 4 29.73 -0.76 3.37
CA LYS A 4 29.81 -1.08 1.94
C LYS A 4 29.41 -2.53 1.64
N ASN A 5 29.57 -3.42 2.62
CA ASN A 5 29.17 -4.83 2.48
C ASN A 5 27.66 -4.99 2.67
N LEU A 6 27.07 -4.29 3.67
CA LEU A 6 25.62 -4.29 3.87
C LEU A 6 24.86 -3.70 2.67
N THR A 7 25.36 -2.63 2.05
CA THR A 7 24.72 -2.07 0.84
C THR A 7 24.73 -3.07 -0.32
N GLY A 8 25.80 -3.83 -0.50
CA GLY A 8 25.87 -4.85 -1.55
C GLY A 8 24.91 -6.02 -1.31
N GLU A 9 24.74 -6.44 -0.04
CA GLU A 9 23.75 -7.47 0.29
C GLU A 9 22.31 -6.97 0.09
N ILE A 10 22.03 -5.70 0.40
CA ILE A 10 20.73 -5.08 0.13
C ILE A 10 20.43 -5.10 -1.37
N GLU A 11 21.37 -4.64 -2.21
CA GLU A 11 21.20 -4.65 -3.67
C GLU A 11 20.99 -6.07 -4.22
N ARG A 12 21.69 -7.07 -3.66
CA ARG A 12 21.50 -8.48 -4.04
C ARG A 12 20.08 -8.95 -3.72
N ILE A 13 19.61 -8.68 -2.50
CA ILE A 13 18.27 -9.07 -2.05
C ILE A 13 17.20 -8.37 -2.88
N GLU A 14 17.35 -7.07 -3.16
CA GLU A 14 16.43 -6.32 -4.03
C GLU A 14 16.38 -6.89 -5.45
N GLY A 15 17.53 -7.31 -5.99
CA GLY A 15 17.61 -8.00 -7.28
C GLY A 15 16.85 -9.33 -7.30
N ASP A 16 16.97 -10.13 -6.24
CA ASP A 16 16.28 -11.41 -6.13
C ASP A 16 14.77 -11.24 -5.92
N ILE A 17 14.34 -10.23 -5.14
CA ILE A 17 12.93 -9.84 -5.02
C ILE A 17 12.36 -9.48 -6.39
N LYS A 18 13.10 -8.70 -7.19
CA LYS A 18 12.65 -8.31 -8.53
C LYS A 18 12.51 -9.51 -9.47
N LYS A 19 13.41 -10.49 -9.40
CA LYS A 19 13.28 -11.75 -10.17
C LYS A 19 12.04 -12.54 -9.76
N LEU A 20 11.75 -12.64 -8.47
CA LEU A 20 10.55 -13.32 -7.98
C LEU A 20 9.28 -12.62 -8.45
N ILE A 21 9.24 -11.30 -8.43
CA ILE A 21 8.10 -10.52 -8.94
C ILE A 21 7.88 -10.77 -10.44
N LEU A 22 8.95 -10.81 -11.23
CA LEU A 22 8.86 -11.06 -12.68
C LEU A 22 8.50 -12.52 -13.03
N SER A 23 8.77 -13.46 -12.13
CA SER A 23 8.46 -14.88 -12.34
C SER A 23 6.97 -15.21 -12.23
N ASP A 24 6.18 -14.36 -11.57
CA ASP A 24 4.74 -14.54 -11.39
C ASP A 24 3.98 -13.39 -12.07
N ASP A 25 3.25 -13.70 -13.14
CA ASP A 25 2.48 -12.71 -13.92
C ASP A 25 1.43 -11.96 -13.09
N ARG A 26 0.80 -12.63 -12.11
CA ARG A 26 -0.19 -11.98 -11.24
C ARG A 26 0.48 -10.97 -10.34
N LEU A 27 1.60 -11.36 -9.73
CA LEU A 27 2.37 -10.48 -8.87
C LEU A 27 2.94 -9.30 -9.65
N ASN A 28 3.50 -9.54 -10.84
CA ASN A 28 4.01 -8.50 -11.71
C ASN A 28 2.91 -7.49 -12.10
N LYS A 29 1.73 -7.98 -12.46
CA LYS A 29 0.58 -7.12 -12.79
C LYS A 29 0.12 -6.30 -11.60
N THR A 30 -0.04 -6.90 -10.43
CA THR A 30 -0.46 -6.19 -9.21
C THR A 30 0.56 -5.12 -8.80
N ILE A 31 1.86 -5.47 -8.78
CA ILE A 31 2.91 -4.51 -8.46
C ILE A 31 2.95 -3.38 -9.49
N GLY A 32 2.83 -3.69 -10.78
CA GLY A 32 2.76 -2.70 -11.85
C GLY A 32 1.65 -1.67 -11.64
N LEU A 33 0.43 -2.13 -11.29
CA LEU A 33 -0.71 -1.28 -10.99
C LEU A 33 -0.48 -0.40 -9.75
N VAL A 34 0.14 -0.93 -8.71
CA VAL A 34 0.40 -0.15 -7.50
C VAL A 34 1.50 0.89 -7.73
N THR A 35 2.53 0.54 -8.50
CA THR A 35 3.62 1.46 -8.87
C THR A 35 3.21 2.54 -9.88
N SER A 36 2.05 2.41 -10.55
CA SER A 36 1.57 3.47 -11.45
C SER A 36 1.13 4.73 -10.72
N VAL A 37 0.93 4.65 -9.40
CA VAL A 37 0.63 5.80 -8.55
C VAL A 37 1.91 6.57 -8.27
N THR A 38 1.93 7.85 -8.65
CA THR A 38 3.07 8.75 -8.43
C THR A 38 3.48 8.76 -6.95
N GLY A 39 4.76 8.51 -6.68
CA GLY A 39 5.32 8.46 -5.33
C GLY A 39 5.36 7.07 -4.69
N ILE A 40 4.82 6.03 -5.34
CA ILE A 40 4.92 4.64 -4.85
C ILE A 40 6.06 3.89 -5.58
N GLY A 41 7.13 3.58 -4.86
CA GLY A 41 8.23 2.74 -5.34
C GLY A 41 7.94 1.24 -5.23
N GLN A 42 8.81 0.40 -5.81
CA GLN A 42 8.65 -1.06 -5.82
C GLN A 42 8.54 -1.68 -4.41
N ILE A 43 9.40 -1.26 -3.48
CA ILE A 43 9.38 -1.79 -2.10
C ILE A 43 8.08 -1.43 -1.39
N THR A 44 7.61 -0.19 -1.53
CA THR A 44 6.32 0.26 -0.98
C THR A 44 5.16 -0.48 -1.61
N ALA A 45 5.18 -0.70 -2.93
CA ALA A 45 4.16 -1.45 -3.64
C ALA A 45 4.09 -2.91 -3.17
N LEU A 46 5.26 -3.55 -2.97
CA LEU A 46 5.34 -4.90 -2.46
C LEU A 46 4.80 -4.99 -1.02
N HIS A 47 5.20 -4.05 -0.17
CA HIS A 47 4.72 -3.99 1.20
C HIS A 47 3.20 -3.84 1.27
N LEU A 48 2.61 -2.93 0.49
CA LEU A 48 1.15 -2.76 0.40
C LEU A 48 0.45 -4.03 -0.10
N THR A 49 1.02 -4.67 -1.12
CA THR A 49 0.47 -5.91 -1.69
C THR A 49 0.48 -7.05 -0.68
N VAL A 50 1.57 -7.23 0.06
CA VAL A 50 1.68 -8.27 1.11
C VAL A 50 0.75 -7.97 2.29
N PHE A 51 0.75 -6.72 2.77
CA PHE A 51 -0.05 -6.29 3.91
C PHE A 51 -1.56 -6.50 3.67
N THR A 52 -2.00 -6.23 2.45
CA THR A 52 -3.41 -6.37 2.03
C THR A 52 -3.76 -7.74 1.47
N SER A 53 -2.80 -8.69 1.45
CA SER A 53 -2.95 -10.02 0.85
C SER A 53 -3.46 -9.92 -0.60
N PHE A 54 -2.72 -9.22 -1.45
CA PHE A 54 -3.10 -8.90 -2.84
C PHE A 54 -4.41 -8.13 -2.94
N PHE A 55 -4.66 -7.21 -2.02
CA PHE A 55 -5.93 -6.46 -1.90
C PHE A 55 -7.17 -7.34 -1.70
N ALA A 56 -7.02 -8.64 -1.41
CA ALA A 56 -8.14 -9.54 -1.15
C ALA A 56 -8.63 -9.48 0.30
N LYS A 57 -7.85 -8.88 1.21
CA LYS A 57 -8.21 -8.77 2.63
C LYS A 57 -9.36 -7.80 2.90
N TYR A 58 -9.59 -6.84 2.02
CA TYR A 58 -10.62 -5.82 2.16
C TYR A 58 -11.53 -5.86 0.94
N ASP A 59 -12.84 -5.92 1.19
CA ASP A 59 -13.84 -5.97 0.11
C ASP A 59 -14.15 -4.58 -0.44
N ASN A 60 -13.88 -3.54 0.36
CA ASN A 60 -14.09 -2.15 0.00
C ASN A 60 -12.83 -1.30 0.22
N PRO A 61 -12.37 -0.51 -0.75
CA PRO A 61 -11.21 0.37 -0.59
C PRO A 61 -11.37 1.37 0.58
N LYS A 62 -12.59 1.76 0.94
CA LYS A 62 -12.86 2.60 2.11
C LYS A 62 -12.46 1.93 3.43
N GLN A 63 -12.53 0.60 3.54
CA GLN A 63 -12.11 -0.11 4.76
C GLN A 63 -10.61 0.04 4.99
N LEU A 64 -9.82 -0.13 3.93
CA LEU A 64 -8.37 0.10 3.99
C LEU A 64 -8.06 1.57 4.27
N ALA A 65 -8.76 2.49 3.63
CA ALA A 65 -8.56 3.92 3.85
C ALA A 65 -8.94 4.35 5.29
N CYS A 66 -10.01 3.78 5.86
CA CYS A 66 -10.39 3.98 7.26
C CYS A 66 -9.33 3.42 8.21
N TYR A 67 -8.79 2.23 7.91
CA TYR A 67 -7.69 1.64 8.69
C TYR A 67 -6.45 2.54 8.68
N CYS A 68 -6.13 3.14 7.53
CA CYS A 68 -5.04 4.11 7.42
C CYS A 68 -5.37 5.49 8.03
N GLY A 69 -6.60 5.73 8.48
CA GLY A 69 -7.04 7.02 9.03
C GLY A 69 -7.09 8.16 8.01
N VAL A 70 -7.06 7.85 6.71
CA VAL A 70 -7.05 8.86 5.63
C VAL A 70 -8.44 9.17 5.09
N VAL A 71 -9.47 8.46 5.55
CA VAL A 71 -10.85 8.71 5.12
C VAL A 71 -11.36 10.02 5.71
N PRO A 72 -11.80 10.98 4.88
CA PRO A 72 -12.50 12.14 5.39
C PRO A 72 -13.86 11.70 5.91
N PHE A 73 -14.10 11.95 7.19
CA PHE A 73 -15.43 11.83 7.79
C PHE A 73 -16.06 13.22 7.85
N GLU A 74 -17.24 13.38 7.28
CA GLU A 74 -17.99 14.63 7.44
C GLU A 74 -18.43 14.76 8.89
N TYR A 75 -17.86 15.75 9.59
CA TYR A 75 -18.36 16.18 10.89
C TYR A 75 -19.59 17.06 10.66
N THR A 76 -20.78 16.47 10.64
CA THR A 76 -22.01 17.27 10.80
C THR A 76 -22.10 17.70 12.26
N SER A 77 -21.47 18.82 12.61
CA SER A 77 -21.74 19.54 13.88
C SER A 77 -23.08 20.26 13.75
N GLY A 78 -24.16 19.48 13.70
CA GLY A 78 -25.53 19.95 13.54
C GLY A 78 -26.36 19.64 14.77
N SER A 79 -26.09 20.28 15.91
CA SER A 79 -27.02 20.32 17.04
C SER A 79 -28.18 21.28 16.75
N SER A 80 -28.88 21.16 15.62
CA SER A 80 -30.03 22.02 15.32
C SER A 80 -30.89 21.48 14.18
N ILE A 81 -31.71 20.46 14.44
CA ILE A 81 -32.83 20.12 13.55
C ILE A 81 -34.14 19.78 14.27
N ASN A 82 -34.24 19.90 15.61
CA ASN A 82 -35.46 19.48 16.34
C ASN A 82 -35.75 20.27 17.63
N ARG A 83 -35.59 21.60 17.64
CA ARG A 83 -36.22 22.43 18.67
C ARG A 83 -37.59 22.88 18.17
N LYS A 84 -38.64 22.19 18.60
CA LYS A 84 -40.03 22.63 18.42
C LYS A 84 -40.22 23.93 19.23
N SER A 85 -40.74 24.96 18.57
CA SER A 85 -41.31 26.14 19.21
C SER A 85 -42.61 25.80 19.93
#